data_AF-A0A961SX39-F1
#
_entry.id   AF-A0A961SX39-F1
#
_cell.length_a   1.000
_cell.length_b   1.000
_cell.length_c   1.000
_cell.angle_alpha   90.00
_cell.angle_beta   90.00
_cell.angle_gamma   90.00
#
_symmetry.space_group_name_H-M   'P 1'
#
loop_
_entity.id
_entity.type
_entity.pdbx_description
1 polymer ?
#
loop_
_entity_poly.entity_id
_entity_poly.type
_entity_poly.pdbx_seq_one_letter_code
_entity_poly.pdbx_strand_id
1 'polypeptide(L)'
;MRYRFHPFTLDTDRGLLLEGERDIAVEPRVFALLSLLLASHDRVVTKDEIVQKLWDGNVVSDAAIATVVKTTRKALGDDGVSQKFIRTIRGRGVRFVGTLTIVASALAQGTDVQVSQEDVTPGSRRPCIAILPFAMVGYCEAYGAIADAIPAELISCLSRLRWLTVISRGSTFRFRQENPDLSAIRTELGANYCLTGFIETFGAVIAVSVELSDTRSQAVVWSERFSGTVSDVDETRNVIVTHVISALELHVPLVEAKRARLKAPENLDAWSIYHMGLQHMYRFNRADNQIAAQHFERATMLEPGFARAYAALSFTSFQTAFLKYTPDAADEVGNARRFAEKCVEIDPLDPFGNFTLGRAHWLTGDPEAGMPWIERSVELSPNFAHGFYAHGWADAIAGRGGEALNQLEQAIELSPLDPFLYAMLAARGLAYLNLKDYDSAMYWAEKGARAPGAHFLILAIAAMTCKISGDDRRADYWARAMKSRRPDASLAMFFKAFPFEDEAIRIQMAKALISVGMIGE
;
A
#
# COMPACT_ATOMS: atom_id res chain seq x y z
N MET A 1 17.98 -8.20 22.93
CA MET A 1 17.94 -9.58 23.41
C MET A 1 19.29 -9.85 24.06
N ARG A 2 19.34 -10.47 25.25
CA ARG A 2 20.63 -10.78 25.90
C ARG A 2 21.00 -12.24 25.69
N TYR A 3 22.10 -12.45 24.96
CA TYR A 3 22.72 -13.75 24.79
C TYR A 3 23.85 -13.91 25.79
N ARG A 4 23.70 -14.80 26.77
CA ARG A 4 24.76 -15.13 27.73
C ARG A 4 25.49 -16.38 27.28
N PHE A 5 26.81 -16.30 27.15
CA PHE A 5 27.70 -17.43 26.89
C PHE A 5 28.98 -17.21 27.68
N HIS A 6 29.08 -17.86 28.84
CA HIS A 6 30.08 -17.55 29.87
C HIS A 6 31.51 -17.42 29.29
N PRO A 7 32.27 -16.35 29.61
CA PRO A 7 31.95 -15.20 30.49
C PRO A 7 31.20 -14.04 29.85
N PHE A 8 30.77 -14.19 28.59
CA PHE A 8 30.28 -13.08 27.79
C PHE A 8 28.75 -12.91 27.87
N THR A 9 28.31 -11.66 27.74
CA THR A 9 26.92 -11.30 27.47
C THR A 9 26.87 -10.37 26.26
N LEU A 10 26.23 -10.79 25.18
CA LEU A 10 25.91 -9.92 24.06
C LEU A 10 24.51 -9.33 24.28
N ASP A 11 24.43 -8.03 24.50
CA ASP A 11 23.17 -7.28 24.60
C ASP A 11 22.86 -6.65 23.24
N THR A 12 22.02 -7.30 22.44
CA THR A 12 21.65 -6.80 21.12
C THR A 12 20.69 -5.61 21.16
N ASP A 13 20.07 -5.30 22.31
CA ASP A 13 19.23 -4.11 22.44
C ASP A 13 20.11 -2.86 22.68
N ARG A 14 21.23 -3.04 23.39
CA ARG A 14 22.18 -1.96 23.70
C ARG A 14 23.40 -1.87 22.78
N GLY A 15 23.63 -2.87 21.94
CA GLY A 15 24.81 -2.92 21.08
C GLY A 15 26.11 -3.23 21.83
N LEU A 16 26.05 -3.90 22.99
CA LEU A 16 27.19 -4.11 23.88
C LEU A 16 27.62 -5.58 23.93
N LEU A 17 28.94 -5.80 23.98
CA LEU A 17 29.54 -7.09 24.32
C LEU A 17 30.22 -6.95 25.68
N LEU A 18 29.71 -7.65 26.69
CA LEU A 18 30.24 -7.62 28.04
C LEU A 18 31.01 -8.91 28.36
N GLU A 19 32.12 -8.81 29.09
CA GLU A 19 32.77 -9.93 29.80
C GLU A 19 32.58 -9.71 31.30
N GLY A 20 31.67 -10.48 31.91
CA GLY A 20 31.12 -10.13 33.23
C GLY A 20 30.37 -8.79 33.18
N GLU A 21 30.87 -7.78 33.88
CA GLU A 21 30.34 -6.41 33.88
C GLU A 21 31.15 -5.42 33.03
N ARG A 22 32.27 -5.87 32.44
CA ARG A 22 33.17 -5.02 31.65
C ARG A 22 32.75 -4.98 30.19
N ASP A 23 32.60 -3.78 29.65
CA ASP A 23 32.36 -3.57 28.21
C ASP A 23 33.61 -3.84 27.37
N ILE A 24 33.43 -4.62 26.30
CA ILE A 24 34.43 -4.93 25.29
C ILE A 24 34.02 -4.20 24.01
N ALA A 25 34.73 -3.12 23.72
CA ALA A 25 34.59 -2.40 22.46
C ALA A 25 34.87 -3.35 21.28
N VAL A 26 33.88 -3.51 20.40
CA VAL A 26 33.98 -4.31 19.19
C VAL A 26 33.54 -3.50 17.98
N GLU A 27 34.17 -3.76 16.84
CA GLU A 27 33.76 -3.15 15.57
C GLU A 27 32.33 -3.59 15.18
N PRO A 28 31.55 -2.76 14.46
CA PRO A 28 30.19 -3.08 14.06
C PRO A 28 30.06 -4.42 13.31
N ARG A 29 31.04 -4.75 12.46
CA ARG A 29 31.08 -6.02 11.72
C ARG A 29 31.36 -7.23 12.61
N VAL A 30 32.17 -7.05 13.66
CA VAL A 30 32.43 -8.08 14.66
C VAL A 30 31.17 -8.34 15.50
N PHE A 31 30.48 -7.27 15.90
CA PHE A 31 29.21 -7.35 16.62
C PHE A 31 28.11 -8.02 15.79
N ALA A 32 28.01 -7.65 14.51
CA ALA A 32 27.06 -8.25 13.57
C ALA A 32 27.31 -9.75 13.36
N LEU A 33 28.58 -10.17 13.24
CA LEU A 33 28.93 -11.59 13.12
C LEU A 33 28.58 -12.37 14.39
N LEU A 34 28.85 -11.82 15.58
CA LEU A 34 28.45 -12.45 16.86
C LEU A 34 26.94 -12.60 16.96
N SER A 35 26.19 -11.52 16.64
CA SER A 35 24.73 -11.54 16.64
C SER A 35 24.17 -12.62 15.71
N LEU A 36 24.72 -12.72 14.49
CA LEU A 36 24.34 -13.74 13.51
C LEU A 36 24.63 -15.17 14.00
N LEU A 37 25.82 -15.38 14.57
CA LEU A 37 26.26 -16.68 15.07
C LEU A 37 25.46 -17.15 16.30
N LEU A 38 25.09 -16.24 17.20
CA LEU A 38 24.29 -16.56 18.38
C LEU A 38 22.81 -16.76 18.04
N ALA A 39 22.26 -15.95 17.13
CA ALA A 39 20.91 -16.17 16.59
C ALA A 39 20.79 -17.50 15.83
N SER A 40 21.88 -17.96 15.20
CA SER A 40 21.96 -19.21 14.43
C SER A 40 22.77 -20.30 15.13
N HIS A 41 22.82 -20.30 16.46
CA HIS A 41 23.71 -21.17 17.26
C HIS A 41 23.50 -22.69 17.03
N ASP A 42 22.34 -23.08 16.54
CA ASP A 42 21.94 -24.46 16.26
C ASP A 42 22.45 -25.01 14.91
N ARG A 43 22.95 -24.13 14.01
CA ARG A 43 23.37 -24.51 12.66
C ARG A 43 24.69 -23.86 12.22
N VAL A 44 25.17 -24.27 11.05
CA VAL A 44 26.33 -23.63 10.40
C VAL A 44 25.84 -22.40 9.65
N VAL A 45 26.52 -21.27 9.84
CA VAL A 45 26.33 -20.04 9.07
C VAL A 45 27.29 -20.07 7.87
N THR A 46 26.74 -19.97 6.66
CA THR A 46 27.53 -20.09 5.42
C THR A 46 28.30 -18.81 5.12
N LYS A 47 29.27 -18.90 4.20
CA LYS A 47 29.98 -17.70 3.70
C LYS A 47 29.01 -16.70 3.08
N ASP A 48 28.04 -17.17 2.29
CA ASP A 48 27.07 -16.30 1.62
C ASP A 48 26.15 -15.60 2.63
N GLU A 49 25.74 -16.28 3.71
CA GLU A 49 24.97 -15.65 4.79
C GLU A 49 25.78 -14.59 5.55
N ILE A 50 27.08 -14.83 5.74
CA ILE A 50 28.00 -13.86 6.34
C ILE A 50 28.15 -12.64 5.42
N VAL A 51 28.32 -12.85 4.10
CA VAL A 51 28.38 -11.78 3.10
C VAL A 51 27.08 -10.99 3.06
N GLN A 52 25.93 -11.67 3.03
CA GLN A 52 24.61 -11.06 3.01
C GLN A 52 24.36 -10.19 4.24
N LYS A 53 24.78 -10.65 5.43
CA LYS A 53 24.48 -9.95 6.69
C LYS A 53 25.46 -8.83 7.03
N LEU A 54 26.75 -8.97 6.69
CA LEU A 54 27.79 -8.01 7.07
C LEU A 54 28.14 -7.02 5.95
N TRP A 55 27.80 -7.34 4.71
CA TRP A 55 28.15 -6.55 3.52
C TRP A 55 26.96 -6.38 2.55
N ASP A 56 25.72 -6.67 2.97
CA ASP A 56 24.50 -6.52 2.17
C ASP A 56 24.55 -7.22 0.80
N GLY A 57 25.27 -8.33 0.72
CA GLY A 57 25.43 -9.11 -0.53
C GLY A 57 26.50 -8.58 -1.48
N ASN A 58 27.23 -7.51 -1.10
CA ASN A 58 28.36 -7.01 -1.89
C ASN A 58 29.48 -8.05 -1.99
N VAL A 59 30.06 -8.20 -3.18
CA VAL A 59 31.14 -9.16 -3.43
C VAL A 59 32.38 -8.77 -2.61
N VAL A 60 32.80 -9.64 -1.70
CA VAL A 60 33.98 -9.45 -0.85
C VAL A 60 34.92 -10.63 -0.94
N SER A 61 36.21 -10.38 -0.71
CA SER A 61 37.23 -11.43 -0.75
C SER A 61 37.10 -12.39 0.44
N ASP A 62 37.49 -13.65 0.22
CA ASP A 62 37.61 -14.65 1.28
C ASP A 62 38.52 -14.19 2.44
N ALA A 63 39.51 -13.34 2.14
CA ALA A 63 40.39 -12.73 3.14
C ALA A 63 39.66 -11.74 4.05
N ALA A 64 38.67 -11.00 3.53
CA ALA A 64 37.85 -10.09 4.33
C ALA A 64 36.97 -10.86 5.32
N ILE A 65 36.34 -11.95 4.87
CA ILE A 65 35.54 -12.85 5.73
C ILE A 65 36.43 -13.49 6.81
N ALA A 66 37.60 -14.01 6.41
CA ALA A 66 38.55 -14.59 7.35
C ALA A 66 39.06 -13.58 8.40
N THR A 67 39.23 -12.32 8.00
CA THR A 67 39.64 -11.23 8.90
C THR A 67 38.58 -10.97 9.95
N VAL A 68 37.31 -10.81 9.55
CA VAL A 68 36.23 -10.57 10.53
C VAL A 68 36.07 -11.77 11.47
N VAL A 69 36.09 -13.00 10.96
CA VAL A 69 36.04 -14.21 11.82
C VAL A 69 37.21 -14.25 12.81
N LYS A 70 38.42 -13.87 12.37
CA LYS A 70 39.61 -13.81 13.24
C LYS A 70 39.47 -12.73 14.31
N THR A 71 39.00 -11.53 13.95
CA THR A 71 38.80 -10.43 14.90
C THR A 71 37.70 -10.75 15.90
N THR A 72 36.62 -11.41 15.45
CA THR A 72 35.55 -11.88 16.32
C THR A 72 36.03 -12.94 17.32
N ARG A 73 36.85 -13.90 16.88
CA ARG A 73 37.47 -14.86 17.80
C ARG A 73 38.35 -14.16 18.84
N LYS A 74 39.18 -13.22 18.40
CA LYS A 74 40.06 -12.44 19.29
C LYS A 74 39.26 -11.67 20.35
N ALA A 75 38.11 -11.09 19.97
CA ALA A 75 37.22 -10.38 20.90
C ALA A 75 36.65 -11.29 22.01
N LEU A 76 36.57 -12.60 21.78
CA LEU A 76 36.10 -13.59 22.75
C LEU A 76 37.23 -14.34 23.48
N GLY A 77 38.49 -13.96 23.27
CA GLY A 77 39.64 -14.74 23.75
C GLY A 77 39.74 -16.14 23.10
N ASP A 78 39.12 -16.32 21.94
CA ASP A 78 39.16 -17.54 21.12
C ASP A 78 40.21 -17.41 20.00
N ASP A 79 40.61 -18.53 19.41
CA ASP A 79 41.53 -18.54 18.27
C ASP A 79 41.24 -19.68 17.28
N GLY A 80 42.00 -19.69 16.18
CA GLY A 80 41.82 -20.70 15.12
C GLY A 80 42.25 -22.12 15.52
N VAL A 81 42.90 -22.31 16.66
CA VAL A 81 43.41 -23.60 17.13
C VAL A 81 42.47 -24.22 18.17
N SER A 82 42.09 -23.43 19.18
CA SER A 82 41.22 -23.83 20.29
C SER A 82 39.74 -23.82 19.92
N GLN A 83 39.28 -22.87 19.09
CA GLN A 83 37.91 -22.77 18.55
C GLN A 83 36.81 -23.05 19.59
N LYS A 84 36.94 -22.43 20.77
CA LYS A 84 36.07 -22.64 21.94
C LYS A 84 34.66 -22.11 21.74
N PHE A 85 34.51 -21.01 20.99
CA PHE A 85 33.23 -20.37 20.77
C PHE A 85 32.83 -20.40 19.30
N ILE A 86 33.78 -20.22 18.38
CA ILE A 86 33.51 -20.18 16.95
C ILE A 86 34.31 -21.26 16.25
N ARG A 87 33.61 -22.28 15.73
CA ARG A 87 34.21 -23.39 14.99
C ARG A 87 34.12 -23.17 13.48
N THR A 88 35.23 -23.34 12.76
CA THR A 88 35.24 -23.32 11.29
C THR A 88 34.94 -24.70 10.74
N ILE A 89 33.92 -24.79 9.87
CA ILE A 89 33.59 -26.00 9.12
C ILE A 89 34.16 -25.83 7.71
N ARG A 90 35.25 -26.57 7.40
CA ARG A 90 35.94 -26.49 6.11
C ARG A 90 34.95 -26.61 4.94
N GLY A 91 35.02 -25.65 4.03
CA GLY A 91 34.18 -25.61 2.82
C GLY A 91 32.71 -25.22 3.03
N ARG A 92 32.26 -24.96 4.26
CA ARG A 92 30.84 -24.64 4.54
C ARG A 92 30.62 -23.31 5.26
N GLY A 93 31.44 -22.94 6.23
CA GLY A 93 31.28 -21.68 6.97
C GLY A 93 31.75 -21.76 8.42
N VAL A 94 31.06 -21.05 9.31
CA VAL A 94 31.37 -21.01 10.75
C VAL A 94 30.14 -21.30 11.59
N ARG A 95 30.35 -21.85 12.79
CA ARG A 95 29.29 -22.21 13.72
C ARG A 95 29.66 -21.78 15.14
N PHE A 96 28.67 -21.28 15.89
CA PHE A 96 28.82 -21.08 17.33
C PHE A 96 28.73 -22.43 18.05
N VAL A 97 29.68 -22.71 18.95
CA VAL A 97 29.76 -23.97 19.70
C VAL A 97 29.81 -23.79 21.22
N GLY A 98 29.69 -22.55 21.70
CA GLY A 98 29.61 -22.26 23.13
C GLY A 98 28.23 -22.59 23.74
N THR A 99 28.18 -22.75 25.05
CA THR A 99 26.92 -22.92 25.80
C THR A 99 26.18 -21.59 25.86
N LEU A 100 24.97 -21.53 25.30
CA LEU A 100 24.17 -20.31 25.18
C LEU A 100 22.97 -20.33 26.13
N THR A 101 22.75 -19.23 26.86
CA THR A 101 21.52 -18.97 27.62
C THR A 101 20.92 -17.66 27.14
N ILE A 102 19.66 -17.72 26.70
CA ILE A 102 18.92 -16.55 26.22
C ILE A 102 18.12 -15.99 27.39
N VAL A 103 18.38 -14.72 27.75
CA VAL A 103 17.64 -14.03 28.81
C VAL A 103 16.83 -12.90 28.15
N ALA A 104 15.51 -13.00 28.20
CA ALA A 104 14.63 -11.88 27.90
C ALA A 104 14.84 -10.81 28.96
N SER A 105 15.23 -9.60 28.55
CA SER A 105 15.55 -8.53 29.50
C SER A 105 14.27 -7.98 30.12
N ALA A 106 14.01 -8.35 31.37
CA ALA A 106 13.01 -7.74 32.23
C ALA A 106 13.65 -6.66 33.12
N LEU A 107 12.84 -5.65 33.47
CA LEU A 107 13.01 -4.53 34.45
C LEU A 107 13.21 -3.15 33.78
N ALA A 108 12.48 -2.09 34.17
CA ALA A 108 11.99 -1.79 35.51
C ALA A 108 10.56 -1.19 35.58
N GLN A 109 9.90 -1.54 36.69
CA GLN A 109 8.61 -1.08 37.21
C GLN A 109 8.72 0.28 37.91
N GLY A 110 7.58 1.00 37.93
CA GLY A 110 7.30 2.22 38.70
C GLY A 110 6.44 3.12 37.82
N THR A 111 5.17 3.42 38.09
CA THR A 111 4.36 3.45 39.32
C THR A 111 2.91 3.19 38.94
N ASP A 112 2.18 2.51 39.83
CA ASP A 112 0.74 2.25 39.74
C ASP A 112 -0.06 3.52 39.44
N VAL A 113 -0.63 3.58 38.23
CA VAL A 113 -1.91 4.24 38.00
C VAL A 113 -2.78 3.18 37.36
N GLN A 114 -3.74 2.68 38.15
CA GLN A 114 -4.80 1.81 37.69
C GLN A 114 -5.58 2.52 36.59
N VAL A 115 -5.28 2.19 35.34
CA VAL A 115 -6.24 2.34 34.25
C VAL A 115 -6.85 0.95 34.07
N SER A 116 -8.15 0.90 34.33
CA SER A 116 -9.04 -0.23 34.13
C SER A 116 -8.71 -1.00 32.85
N GLN A 117 -8.40 -2.29 33.01
CA GLN A 117 -8.46 -3.27 31.93
C GLN A 117 -9.92 -3.39 31.49
N GLU A 118 -10.32 -2.61 30.48
CA GLU A 118 -11.48 -2.96 29.67
C GLU A 118 -11.03 -3.94 28.58
N ASP A 119 -11.66 -5.12 28.63
CA ASP A 119 -11.83 -6.13 27.59
C ASP A 119 -11.12 -5.89 26.24
N VAL A 120 -9.92 -6.46 26.08
CA VAL A 120 -9.44 -6.83 24.74
C VAL A 120 -10.04 -8.19 24.41
N THR A 121 -11.25 -8.18 23.88
CA THR A 121 -11.72 -9.28 23.02
C THR A 121 -10.69 -9.50 21.90
N PRO A 122 -10.40 -10.74 21.48
CA PRO A 122 -9.52 -11.02 20.34
C PRO A 122 -10.27 -10.68 19.04
N GLY A 123 -10.55 -9.40 18.83
CA GLY A 123 -11.18 -8.83 17.65
C GLY A 123 -10.29 -7.74 17.07
N SER A 124 -9.85 -7.93 15.82
CA SER A 124 -9.44 -6.88 14.88
C SER A 124 -8.53 -5.77 15.42
N ARG A 125 -7.22 -6.04 15.51
CA ARG A 125 -6.24 -4.94 15.66
C ARG A 125 -6.01 -4.31 14.29
N ARG A 126 -6.77 -3.26 13.99
CA ARG A 126 -6.53 -2.35 12.87
C ARG A 126 -5.04 -1.96 12.84
N PRO A 127 -4.43 -1.76 11.65
CA PRO A 127 -3.07 -1.29 11.56
C PRO A 127 -2.93 0.00 12.36
N CYS A 128 -1.87 0.06 13.14
CA CYS A 128 -1.55 1.22 13.95
C CYS A 128 -0.29 1.89 13.40
N ILE A 129 -0.31 3.20 13.18
CA ILE A 129 0.82 3.98 12.68
C ILE A 129 1.24 5.06 13.67
N ALA A 130 2.56 5.17 13.89
CA ALA A 130 3.19 6.28 14.59
C ALA A 130 3.91 7.17 13.57
N ILE A 131 3.59 8.46 13.57
CA ILE A 131 4.26 9.44 12.71
C ILE A 131 5.16 10.29 13.60
N LEU A 132 6.46 10.18 13.40
CA LEU A 132 7.45 10.88 14.21
C LEU A 132 7.74 12.28 13.67
N PRO A 133 8.19 13.20 14.54
CA PRO A 133 8.74 14.47 14.09
C PRO A 133 9.94 14.18 13.18
N PHE A 134 10.04 14.93 12.08
CA PHE A 134 11.16 14.75 11.16
C PHE A 134 12.44 15.30 11.78
N ALA A 135 13.57 14.71 11.39
CA ALA A 135 14.88 15.16 11.81
C ALA A 135 15.41 16.20 10.82
N MET A 136 16.00 17.28 11.32
CA MET A 136 16.71 18.25 10.47
C MET A 136 18.16 17.82 10.35
N VAL A 137 18.69 17.81 9.13
CA VAL A 137 20.10 17.54 8.84
C VAL A 137 20.72 18.84 8.33
N GLY A 138 21.68 19.39 9.09
CA GLY A 138 22.38 20.65 8.77
C GLY A 138 21.96 21.86 9.63
N TYR A 139 22.55 23.02 9.35
CA TYR A 139 22.35 24.26 10.12
C TYR A 139 21.29 25.17 9.48
N CYS A 140 20.02 24.99 9.85
CA CYS A 140 19.01 26.01 9.56
C CYS A 140 17.87 26.00 10.59
N GLU A 141 18.06 26.69 11.73
CA GLU A 141 17.02 26.86 12.76
C GLU A 141 15.77 27.56 12.22
N ALA A 142 15.90 28.40 11.19
CA ALA A 142 14.80 29.16 10.59
C ALA A 142 13.67 28.28 10.04
N TYR A 143 13.94 27.02 9.69
CA TYR A 143 12.96 26.08 9.13
C TYR A 143 12.63 24.91 10.05
N GLY A 144 13.09 24.92 11.31
CA GLY A 144 12.83 23.84 12.27
C GLY A 144 11.34 23.56 12.52
N ALA A 145 10.48 24.56 12.31
CA ALA A 145 9.02 24.39 12.41
C ALA A 145 8.45 23.42 11.36
N ILE A 146 9.08 23.28 10.18
CA ILE A 146 8.62 22.39 9.10
C ILE A 146 8.72 20.92 9.54
N ALA A 147 9.78 20.58 10.28
CA ALA A 147 10.03 19.25 10.81
C ALA A 147 8.91 18.74 11.74
N ASP A 148 8.09 19.66 12.26
CA ASP A 148 6.97 19.39 13.14
C ASP A 148 5.62 19.59 12.45
N ALA A 149 5.55 20.52 11.51
CA ALA A 149 4.35 20.85 10.77
C ALA A 149 3.90 19.70 9.86
N ILE A 150 4.80 19.13 9.05
CA ILE A 150 4.46 18.03 8.12
C ILE A 150 3.96 16.80 8.90
N PRO A 151 4.66 16.29 9.93
CA PRO A 151 4.16 15.17 10.74
C PRO A 151 2.83 15.45 11.43
N ALA A 152 2.62 16.67 11.94
CA ALA A 152 1.35 17.03 12.60
C ALA A 152 0.17 17.05 11.62
N GLU A 153 0.37 17.56 10.41
CA GLU A 153 -0.64 17.55 9.37
C GLU A 153 -0.93 16.14 8.86
N LEU A 154 0.11 15.32 8.67
CA LEU A 154 -0.04 13.90 8.35
C LEU A 154 -0.88 13.18 9.41
N ILE A 155 -0.63 13.41 10.70
CA ILE A 155 -1.44 12.85 11.79
C ILE A 155 -2.91 13.26 11.63
N SER A 156 -3.17 14.55 11.41
CA SER A 156 -4.53 15.06 11.24
C SER A 156 -5.22 14.46 10.01
N CYS A 157 -4.54 14.40 8.88
CA CYS A 157 -5.11 13.89 7.64
C CYS A 157 -5.34 12.38 7.69
N LEU A 158 -4.36 11.62 8.20
CA LEU A 158 -4.45 10.17 8.34
C LEU A 158 -5.46 9.76 9.42
N SER A 159 -5.73 10.59 10.42
CA SER A 159 -6.78 10.28 11.41
C SER A 159 -8.19 10.24 10.80
N ARG A 160 -8.39 10.78 9.59
CA ARG A 160 -9.62 10.63 8.81
C ARG A 160 -9.74 9.23 8.21
N LEU A 161 -8.64 8.49 8.08
CA LEU A 161 -8.64 7.12 7.60
C LEU A 161 -9.11 6.16 8.70
N ARG A 162 -10.40 5.82 8.68
CA ARG A 162 -11.08 5.01 9.71
C ARG A 162 -10.52 3.58 9.87
N TRP A 163 -9.85 3.08 8.83
CA TRP A 163 -9.23 1.77 8.79
C TRP A 163 -7.85 1.73 9.46
N LEU A 164 -7.25 2.89 9.73
CA LEU A 164 -5.89 3.05 10.25
C LEU A 164 -5.97 3.74 11.62
N THR A 165 -5.41 3.11 12.65
CA THR A 165 -5.25 3.77 13.95
C THR A 165 -4.01 4.66 13.90
N VAL A 166 -4.19 5.97 14.10
CA VAL A 166 -3.08 6.94 14.12
C VAL A 166 -2.74 7.30 15.55
N ILE A 167 -1.49 7.11 15.95
CA ILE A 167 -1.03 7.53 17.28
C ILE A 167 -0.95 9.06 17.33
N SER A 168 -1.47 9.63 18.42
CA SER A 168 -1.55 11.06 18.60
C SER A 168 -0.18 11.74 18.68
N ARG A 169 -0.14 13.00 18.26
CA ARG A 169 1.06 13.86 18.25
C ARG A 169 1.80 13.87 19.60
N GLY A 170 1.08 14.02 20.72
CA GLY A 170 1.68 14.08 22.05
C GLY A 170 2.38 12.78 22.50
N SER A 171 2.04 11.66 21.85
CA SER A 171 2.66 10.37 22.11
C SER A 171 3.85 10.12 21.18
N THR A 172 3.79 10.54 19.91
CA THR A 172 4.89 10.32 18.95
C THR A 172 6.02 11.35 19.03
N PHE A 173 5.74 12.61 19.39
CA PHE A 173 6.74 13.69 19.32
C PHE A 173 7.85 13.58 20.37
N ARG A 174 7.68 12.75 21.40
CA ARG A 174 8.74 12.44 22.38
C ARG A 174 9.85 11.56 21.81
N PHE A 175 9.62 10.89 20.67
CA PHE A 175 10.56 9.97 20.03
C PHE A 175 11.45 10.65 18.98
N ARG A 176 11.67 11.99 19.08
CA ARG A 176 12.54 12.70 18.13
C ARG A 176 13.98 12.22 18.27
N GLN A 177 14.45 11.48 17.27
CA GLN A 177 15.83 11.02 17.12
C GLN A 177 16.15 10.89 15.62
N GLU A 178 17.41 11.06 15.23
CA GLU A 178 17.84 10.81 13.84
C GLU A 178 17.61 9.35 13.44
N ASN A 179 17.82 8.40 14.34
CA ASN A 179 17.55 6.99 14.10
C ASN A 179 16.60 6.45 15.17
N PRO A 180 15.27 6.57 14.98
CA PRO A 180 14.29 6.17 15.97
C PRO A 180 14.26 4.65 16.15
N ASP A 181 14.23 4.20 17.40
CA ASP A 181 14.10 2.78 17.72
C ASP A 181 12.66 2.29 17.44
N LEU A 182 12.50 1.61 16.30
CA LEU A 182 11.23 1.03 15.87
C LEU A 182 10.69 -0.02 16.86
N SER A 183 11.57 -0.68 17.64
CA SER A 183 11.18 -1.64 18.67
C SER A 183 10.55 -0.93 19.87
N ALA A 184 11.14 0.18 20.30
CA ALA A 184 10.58 1.05 21.34
C ALA A 184 9.22 1.60 20.89
N ILE A 185 9.11 2.12 19.66
CA ILE A 185 7.85 2.63 19.10
C ILE A 185 6.77 1.55 19.08
N ARG A 186 7.10 0.33 18.68
CA ARG A 186 6.15 -0.80 18.71
C ARG A 186 5.71 -1.13 20.13
N THR A 187 6.63 -1.16 21.08
CA THR A 187 6.37 -1.63 22.44
C THR A 187 5.62 -0.57 23.26
N GLU A 188 6.04 0.69 23.15
CA GLU A 188 5.50 1.81 23.92
C GLU A 188 4.23 2.41 23.29
N LEU A 189 4.16 2.47 21.95
CA LEU A 189 3.02 3.06 21.25
C LEU A 189 2.08 2.01 20.64
N GLY A 190 2.46 0.73 20.62
CA GLY A 190 1.66 -0.31 19.96
C GLY A 190 1.61 -0.18 18.43
N ALA A 191 2.41 0.71 17.83
CA ALA A 191 2.36 1.00 16.41
C ALA A 191 2.97 -0.15 15.59
N ASN A 192 2.24 -0.60 14.57
CA ASN A 192 2.70 -1.61 13.59
C ASN A 192 3.54 -1.00 12.47
N TYR A 193 3.31 0.28 12.20
CA TYR A 193 4.01 1.07 11.21
C TYR A 193 4.57 2.33 11.84
N CYS A 194 5.71 2.78 11.34
CA CYS A 194 6.31 4.04 11.74
C CYS A 194 6.66 4.86 10.50
N LEU A 195 6.20 6.11 10.47
CA LEU A 195 6.60 7.08 9.47
C LEU A 195 7.67 8.00 10.06
N THR A 196 8.82 8.04 9.41
CA THR A 196 9.96 8.89 9.78
C THR A 196 10.32 9.77 8.59
N GLY A 197 11.14 10.79 8.84
CA GLY A 197 11.61 11.63 7.75
C GLY A 197 12.77 12.53 8.16
N PHE A 198 13.49 12.99 7.15
CA PHE A 198 14.63 13.88 7.27
C PHE A 198 14.46 15.07 6.35
N ILE A 199 14.80 16.25 6.85
CA ILE A 199 14.78 17.49 6.09
C ILE A 199 16.22 17.97 5.96
N GLU A 200 16.68 18.09 4.72
CA GLU A 200 17.97 18.65 4.37
C GLU A 200 17.76 20.02 3.73
N THR A 201 18.59 20.99 4.10
CA THR A 201 18.55 22.34 3.52
C THR A 201 19.90 22.69 2.90
N PHE A 202 19.88 23.12 1.64
CA PHE A 202 21.06 23.55 0.90
C PHE A 202 20.77 24.90 0.23
N GLY A 203 21.11 25.98 0.93
CA GLY A 203 20.78 27.34 0.47
C GLY A 203 19.26 27.55 0.42
N ALA A 204 18.72 27.76 -0.79
CA ALA A 204 17.28 27.94 -1.01
C ALA A 204 16.53 26.65 -1.35
N VAL A 205 17.21 25.50 -1.42
CA VAL A 205 16.60 24.20 -1.72
C VAL A 205 16.33 23.44 -0.43
N ILE A 206 15.13 22.89 -0.31
CA ILE A 206 14.74 21.98 0.77
C ILE A 206 14.50 20.61 0.14
N ALA A 207 15.11 19.58 0.72
CA ALA A 207 14.81 18.20 0.39
C ALA A 207 14.21 17.50 1.62
N VAL A 208 13.09 16.81 1.42
CA VAL A 208 12.41 16.04 2.47
C VAL A 208 12.41 14.58 2.06
N SER A 209 13.07 13.73 2.82
CA SER A 209 13.01 12.27 2.66
C SER A 209 12.03 11.71 3.67
N VAL A 210 11.08 10.89 3.23
CA VAL A 210 10.09 10.24 4.09
C VAL A 210 10.24 8.73 3.95
N GLU A 211 10.09 8.01 5.06
CA GLU A 211 10.19 6.56 5.11
C GLU A 211 9.02 5.97 5.92
N LEU A 212 8.36 4.97 5.35
CA LEU A 212 7.43 4.10 6.05
C LEU A 212 8.12 2.78 6.36
N SER A 213 8.19 2.45 7.64
CA SER A 213 8.79 1.21 8.15
C SER A 213 7.78 0.35 8.89
N ASP A 214 7.85 -0.97 8.69
CA ASP A 214 7.08 -1.94 9.47
C ASP A 214 7.83 -2.28 10.76
N THR A 215 7.31 -1.83 11.90
CA THR A 215 7.99 -1.95 13.20
C THR A 215 8.13 -3.39 13.68
N ARG A 216 7.35 -4.32 13.09
CA ARG A 216 7.37 -5.73 13.48
C ARG A 216 8.56 -6.47 12.84
N SER A 217 8.94 -6.08 11.63
CA SER A 217 10.09 -6.66 10.90
C SER A 217 11.28 -5.71 10.79
N GLN A 218 11.13 -4.45 11.20
CA GLN A 218 12.09 -3.35 11.00
C GLN A 218 12.47 -3.14 9.53
N ALA A 219 11.57 -3.51 8.62
CA ALA A 219 11.83 -3.40 7.19
C ALA A 219 11.21 -2.11 6.66
N VAL A 220 11.97 -1.40 5.83
CA VAL A 220 11.44 -0.27 5.04
C VAL A 220 10.44 -0.81 4.04
N VAL A 221 9.21 -0.30 4.12
CA VAL A 221 8.09 -0.68 3.24
C VAL A 221 8.03 0.23 2.01
N TRP A 222 8.27 1.53 2.23
CA TRP A 222 8.27 2.56 1.20
C TRP A 222 9.15 3.73 1.66
N SER A 223 9.83 4.38 0.72
CA SER A 223 10.54 5.63 0.98
C SER A 223 10.52 6.48 -0.28
N GLU A 224 10.44 7.80 -0.09
CA GLU A 224 10.45 8.76 -1.18
C GLU A 224 11.17 10.05 -0.76
N ARG A 225 11.75 10.73 -1.75
CA ARG A 225 12.45 12.00 -1.57
C ARG A 225 11.77 13.08 -2.38
N PHE A 226 11.34 14.12 -1.69
CA PHE A 226 10.74 15.32 -2.26
C PHE A 226 11.76 16.45 -2.25
N SER A 227 11.68 17.33 -3.24
CA SER A 227 12.54 18.51 -3.33
C SER A 227 11.70 19.73 -3.71
N GLY A 228 11.95 20.84 -3.04
CA GLY A 228 11.30 22.12 -3.31
C GLY A 228 12.21 23.29 -2.97
N THR A 229 11.66 24.49 -3.06
CA THR A 229 12.35 25.71 -2.65
C THR A 229 11.85 26.17 -1.29
N VAL A 230 12.66 26.94 -0.58
CA VAL A 230 12.30 27.62 0.66
C VAL A 230 11.11 28.58 0.46
N SER A 231 10.99 29.21 -0.71
CA SER A 231 9.89 30.15 -1.00
C SER A 231 8.55 29.44 -1.18
N ASP A 232 8.57 28.18 -1.60
CA ASP A 232 7.37 27.39 -1.94
C ASP A 232 7.15 26.26 -0.92
N VAL A 233 7.53 26.50 0.34
CA VAL A 233 7.46 25.51 1.44
C VAL A 233 6.05 24.98 1.65
N ASP A 234 5.03 25.83 1.61
CA ASP A 234 3.64 25.41 1.83
C ASP A 234 3.14 24.52 0.69
N GLU A 235 3.51 24.81 -0.56
CA GLU A 235 3.21 23.97 -1.72
C GLU A 235 3.93 22.61 -1.61
N THR A 236 5.23 22.64 -1.30
CA THR A 236 6.04 21.43 -1.08
C THR A 236 5.45 20.55 0.02
N ARG A 237 5.01 21.17 1.12
CA ARG A 237 4.35 20.49 2.24
C ARG A 237 3.05 19.81 1.80
N ASN A 238 2.19 20.50 1.05
CA ASN A 238 0.94 19.91 0.55
C ASN A 238 1.22 18.70 -0.35
N VAL A 239 2.18 18.83 -1.28
CA VAL A 239 2.62 17.73 -2.15
C VAL A 239 3.06 16.52 -1.33
N ILE A 240 3.92 16.73 -0.32
CA ILE A 240 4.40 15.65 0.57
C ILE A 240 3.25 14.97 1.28
N VAL A 241 2.35 15.74 1.91
CA VAL A 241 1.22 15.20 2.69
C VAL A 241 0.33 14.32 1.81
N THR A 242 -0.04 14.82 0.63
CA THR A 242 -0.87 14.11 -0.33
C THR A 242 -0.20 12.81 -0.80
N HIS A 243 1.06 12.86 -1.24
CA HIS A 243 1.78 11.69 -1.75
C HIS A 243 1.98 10.62 -0.67
N VAL A 244 2.34 11.02 0.55
CA VAL A 244 2.51 10.10 1.68
C VAL A 244 1.18 9.39 1.99
N ILE A 245 0.05 10.10 2.03
CA ILE A 245 -1.24 9.50 2.35
C ILE A 245 -1.60 8.46 1.29
N SER A 246 -1.49 8.80 0.01
CA SER A 246 -1.74 7.87 -1.09
C SER A 246 -0.82 6.64 -1.06
N ALA A 247 0.47 6.84 -0.79
CA ALA A 247 1.43 5.74 -0.63
C ALA A 247 1.03 4.81 0.53
N LEU A 248 0.59 5.35 1.66
CA LEU A 248 0.13 4.57 2.82
C LEU A 248 -1.12 3.74 2.51
N GLU A 249 -2.10 4.31 1.79
CA GLU A 249 -3.31 3.59 1.36
C GLU A 249 -3.00 2.41 0.42
N LEU A 250 -1.88 2.45 -0.30
CA LEU A 250 -1.43 1.35 -1.16
C LEU A 250 -0.55 0.33 -0.41
N HIS A 251 0.50 0.81 0.25
CA HIS A 251 1.59 -0.05 0.74
C HIS A 251 1.25 -0.80 2.02
N VAL A 252 0.48 -0.20 2.94
CA VAL A 252 0.09 -0.88 4.19
C VAL A 252 -0.77 -2.11 3.89
N PRO A 253 -1.83 -2.03 3.04
CA PRO A 253 -2.59 -3.22 2.67
C PRO A 253 -1.77 -4.34 2.02
N LEU A 254 -0.78 -4.00 1.20
CA LEU A 254 0.12 -4.98 0.56
C LEU A 254 0.94 -5.75 1.59
N VAL A 255 1.47 -5.07 2.61
CA VAL A 255 2.25 -5.72 3.69
C VAL A 255 1.35 -6.59 4.57
N GLU A 256 0.17 -6.11 4.95
CA GLU A 256 -0.79 -6.89 5.73
C GLU A 256 -1.23 -8.16 4.98
N ALA A 257 -1.49 -8.07 3.67
CA ALA A 257 -1.83 -9.23 2.86
C ALA A 257 -0.69 -10.25 2.77
N LYS A 258 0.56 -9.81 2.62
CA LYS A 258 1.74 -10.70 2.63
C LYS A 258 1.87 -11.43 3.97
N ARG A 259 1.64 -10.73 5.09
CA ARG A 259 1.67 -11.32 6.44
C ARG A 259 0.56 -12.33 6.64
N ALA A 260 -0.66 -12.01 6.20
CA ALA A 260 -1.81 -12.91 6.29
C ALA A 260 -1.51 -14.26 5.61
N ARG A 261 -0.86 -14.25 4.44
CA ARG A 261 -0.49 -15.48 3.69
C ARG A 261 0.45 -16.43 4.43
N LEU A 262 1.19 -15.94 5.43
CA LEU A 262 2.11 -16.77 6.22
C LEU A 262 1.42 -17.42 7.43
N LYS A 263 0.16 -17.04 7.75
CA LYS A 263 -0.60 -17.62 8.85
C LYS A 263 -1.33 -18.89 8.40
N ALA A 264 -1.52 -19.82 9.33
CA ALA A 264 -2.43 -20.95 9.12
C ALA A 264 -3.88 -20.43 8.91
N PRO A 265 -4.69 -21.07 8.04
CA PRO A 265 -6.06 -20.61 7.73
C PRO A 265 -6.98 -20.46 8.93
N GLU A 266 -6.74 -21.21 10.01
CA GLU A 266 -7.52 -21.11 11.26
C GLU A 266 -7.18 -19.85 12.08
N ASN A 267 -6.00 -19.26 11.87
CA ASN A 267 -5.49 -18.11 12.64
C ASN A 267 -5.69 -16.75 11.93
N LEU A 268 -6.48 -16.74 10.84
CA LEU A 268 -6.79 -15.53 10.09
C LEU A 268 -7.97 -14.81 10.73
N ASP A 269 -7.73 -13.60 11.24
CA ASP A 269 -8.76 -12.66 11.65
C ASP A 269 -9.45 -11.99 10.44
N ALA A 270 -10.58 -11.32 10.67
CA ALA A 270 -11.36 -10.66 9.63
C ALA A 270 -10.51 -9.67 8.81
N TRP A 271 -9.61 -8.93 9.48
CA TRP A 271 -8.68 -7.99 8.85
C TRP A 271 -7.71 -8.67 7.88
N SER A 272 -7.07 -9.76 8.30
CA SER A 272 -6.13 -10.55 7.49
C SER A 272 -6.84 -11.11 6.26
N ILE A 273 -8.05 -11.64 6.43
CA ILE A 273 -8.86 -12.19 5.33
C ILE A 273 -9.26 -11.08 4.34
N TYR A 274 -9.72 -9.94 4.85
CA TYR A 274 -10.05 -8.79 4.02
C TYR A 274 -8.86 -8.34 3.15
N HIS A 275 -7.65 -8.28 3.72
CA HIS A 275 -6.44 -7.92 2.97
C HIS A 275 -6.05 -8.97 1.92
N MET A 276 -6.28 -10.25 2.19
CA MET A 276 -6.13 -11.29 1.16
C MET A 276 -7.12 -11.06 0.01
N GLY A 277 -8.38 -10.71 0.31
CA GLY A 277 -9.40 -10.37 -0.68
C GLY A 277 -9.00 -9.18 -1.57
N LEU A 278 -8.44 -8.12 -0.99
CA LEU A 278 -8.01 -6.92 -1.74
C LEU A 278 -6.97 -7.25 -2.84
N GLN A 279 -6.06 -8.20 -2.60
CA GLN A 279 -5.06 -8.62 -3.59
C GLN A 279 -5.68 -9.26 -4.83
N HIS A 280 -6.86 -9.86 -4.68
CA HIS A 280 -7.61 -10.47 -5.77
C HIS A 280 -8.56 -9.45 -6.43
N MET A 281 -9.20 -8.59 -5.62
CA MET A 281 -10.17 -7.59 -6.07
C MET A 281 -9.66 -6.73 -7.23
N TYR A 282 -8.39 -6.31 -7.18
CA TYR A 282 -7.75 -5.42 -8.16
C TYR A 282 -7.16 -6.12 -9.40
N ARG A 283 -7.41 -7.42 -9.59
CA ARG A 283 -6.99 -8.15 -10.80
C ARG A 283 -8.01 -8.10 -11.94
N PHE A 284 -9.22 -7.58 -11.68
CA PHE A 284 -10.27 -7.31 -12.65
C PHE A 284 -10.58 -8.48 -13.62
N ASN A 285 -10.61 -9.71 -13.09
CA ASN A 285 -11.04 -10.90 -13.84
C ASN A 285 -12.02 -11.74 -13.00
N ARG A 286 -12.78 -12.61 -13.67
CA ARG A 286 -13.85 -13.40 -13.06
C ARG A 286 -13.37 -14.26 -11.89
N ALA A 287 -12.27 -14.98 -12.07
CA ALA A 287 -11.78 -15.95 -11.08
C ALA A 287 -11.31 -15.24 -9.80
N ASP A 288 -10.47 -14.20 -9.94
CA ASP A 288 -9.99 -13.43 -8.81
C ASP A 288 -11.13 -12.64 -8.13
N ASN A 289 -12.10 -12.11 -8.88
CA ASN A 289 -13.25 -11.42 -8.27
C ASN A 289 -14.08 -12.36 -7.38
N GLN A 290 -14.25 -13.62 -7.79
CA GLN A 290 -14.94 -14.63 -6.99
C GLN A 290 -14.15 -14.99 -5.71
N ILE A 291 -12.82 -15.13 -5.81
CA ILE A 291 -11.96 -15.38 -4.64
C ILE A 291 -12.01 -14.19 -3.67
N ALA A 292 -12.00 -12.96 -4.19
CA ALA A 292 -12.13 -11.76 -3.39
C ALA A 292 -13.46 -11.73 -2.62
N ALA A 293 -14.58 -12.00 -3.30
CA ALA A 293 -15.90 -12.05 -2.68
C ALA A 293 -15.95 -13.07 -1.53
N GLN A 294 -15.43 -14.29 -1.72
CA GLN A 294 -15.37 -15.32 -0.67
C GLN A 294 -14.56 -14.88 0.56
N HIS A 295 -13.45 -14.17 0.35
CA HIS A 295 -12.68 -13.60 1.45
C HIS A 295 -13.50 -12.53 2.20
N PHE A 296 -14.14 -11.61 1.50
CA PHE A 296 -14.92 -10.56 2.15
C PHE A 296 -16.15 -11.12 2.87
N GLU A 297 -16.83 -12.11 2.32
CA GLU A 297 -17.94 -12.83 2.98
C GLU A 297 -17.46 -13.42 4.30
N ARG A 298 -16.34 -14.17 4.28
CA ARG A 298 -15.77 -14.76 5.49
C ARG A 298 -15.33 -13.68 6.50
N ALA A 299 -14.80 -12.55 6.04
CA ALA A 299 -14.46 -11.43 6.93
C ALA A 299 -15.71 -10.87 7.63
N THR A 300 -16.83 -10.71 6.92
CA THR A 300 -18.10 -10.25 7.52
C THR A 300 -18.75 -11.29 8.45
N MET A 301 -18.52 -12.59 8.22
CA MET A 301 -18.98 -13.64 9.14
C MET A 301 -18.20 -13.63 10.46
N LEU A 302 -16.89 -13.35 10.41
CA LEU A 302 -16.05 -13.24 11.60
C LEU A 302 -16.28 -11.94 12.37
N GLU A 303 -16.49 -10.83 11.66
CA GLU A 303 -16.73 -9.51 12.25
C GLU A 303 -17.90 -8.81 11.52
N PRO A 304 -19.15 -9.01 11.99
CA PRO A 304 -20.34 -8.40 11.36
C PRO A 304 -20.35 -6.86 11.39
N GLY A 305 -19.52 -6.23 12.23
CA GLY A 305 -19.31 -4.79 12.28
C GLY A 305 -18.23 -4.27 11.33
N PHE A 306 -17.62 -5.12 10.51
CA PHE A 306 -16.53 -4.72 9.62
C PHE A 306 -17.07 -4.02 8.35
N ALA A 307 -17.48 -2.75 8.50
CA ALA A 307 -18.09 -1.93 7.46
C ALA A 307 -17.38 -2.04 6.09
N ARG A 308 -16.06 -1.88 6.09
CA ARG A 308 -15.25 -1.88 4.86
C ARG A 308 -15.25 -3.22 4.10
N ALA A 309 -15.48 -4.33 4.79
CA ALA A 309 -15.66 -5.63 4.12
C ALA A 309 -16.97 -5.68 3.33
N TYR A 310 -18.05 -5.03 3.81
CA TYR A 310 -19.28 -4.88 3.04
C TYR A 310 -19.10 -3.96 1.83
N ALA A 311 -18.35 -2.86 1.93
CA ALA A 311 -18.00 -2.06 0.75
C ALA A 311 -17.23 -2.90 -0.29
N ALA A 312 -16.31 -3.76 0.16
CA ALA A 312 -15.58 -4.64 -0.76
C ALA A 312 -16.48 -5.72 -1.40
N LEU A 313 -17.47 -6.26 -0.65
CA LEU A 313 -18.50 -7.11 -1.24
C LEU A 313 -19.30 -6.38 -2.31
N SER A 314 -19.75 -5.16 -2.00
CA SER A 314 -20.44 -4.30 -2.97
C SER A 314 -19.62 -4.12 -4.24
N PHE A 315 -18.33 -3.84 -4.10
CA PHE A 315 -17.41 -3.71 -5.21
C PHE A 315 -17.32 -4.98 -6.06
N THR A 316 -17.18 -6.16 -5.42
CA THR A 316 -17.11 -7.42 -6.15
C THR A 316 -18.41 -7.76 -6.88
N SER A 317 -19.58 -7.49 -6.26
CA SER A 317 -20.88 -7.62 -6.92
C SER A 317 -21.04 -6.64 -8.07
N PHE A 318 -20.59 -5.38 -7.89
CA PHE A 318 -20.55 -4.40 -8.95
C PHE A 318 -19.74 -4.91 -10.14
N GLN A 319 -18.52 -5.41 -9.92
CA GLN A 319 -17.68 -5.93 -11.00
C GLN A 319 -18.35 -7.11 -11.72
N THR A 320 -18.97 -8.03 -10.98
CA THR A 320 -19.68 -9.18 -11.55
C THR A 320 -20.83 -8.74 -12.46
N ALA A 321 -21.63 -7.77 -12.01
CA ALA A 321 -22.74 -7.21 -12.80
C ALA A 321 -22.25 -6.40 -14.00
N PHE A 322 -21.30 -5.50 -13.79
CA PHE A 322 -20.74 -4.57 -14.77
C PHE A 322 -20.01 -5.29 -15.91
N LEU A 323 -19.19 -6.30 -15.59
CA LEU A 323 -18.43 -7.07 -16.57
C LEU A 323 -19.15 -8.35 -17.04
N LYS A 324 -20.38 -8.59 -16.57
CA LYS A 324 -21.20 -9.75 -16.94
C LYS A 324 -20.46 -11.06 -16.73
N TYR A 325 -19.95 -11.29 -15.51
CA TYR A 325 -19.29 -12.54 -15.14
C TYR A 325 -20.27 -13.68 -14.82
N THR A 326 -21.55 -13.37 -14.66
CA THR A 326 -22.63 -14.33 -14.43
C THR A 326 -23.84 -14.00 -15.32
N PRO A 327 -24.63 -15.00 -15.74
CA PRO A 327 -25.92 -14.78 -16.40
C PRO A 327 -26.90 -13.97 -15.51
N ASP A 328 -26.91 -14.25 -14.21
CA ASP A 328 -27.83 -13.66 -13.23
C ASP A 328 -27.34 -12.30 -12.71
N ALA A 329 -27.02 -11.39 -13.62
CA ALA A 329 -26.47 -10.08 -13.25
C ALA A 329 -27.43 -9.23 -12.39
N ALA A 330 -28.73 -9.51 -12.40
CA ALA A 330 -29.73 -8.75 -11.65
C ALA A 330 -29.55 -8.89 -10.13
N ASP A 331 -29.27 -10.09 -9.65
CA ASP A 331 -29.03 -10.34 -8.22
C ASP A 331 -27.78 -9.60 -7.75
N GLU A 332 -26.74 -9.56 -8.59
CA GLU A 332 -25.51 -8.84 -8.30
C GLU A 332 -25.69 -7.31 -8.29
N VAL A 333 -26.60 -6.76 -9.10
CA VAL A 333 -26.98 -5.35 -8.97
C VAL A 333 -27.62 -5.08 -7.61
N GLY A 334 -28.52 -5.96 -7.16
CA GLY A 334 -29.14 -5.85 -5.83
C GLY A 334 -28.13 -5.99 -4.70
N ASN A 335 -27.21 -6.96 -4.81
CA ASN A 335 -26.15 -7.19 -3.83
C ASN A 335 -25.17 -6.01 -3.75
N ALA A 336 -24.76 -5.46 -4.88
CA ALA A 336 -23.89 -4.29 -4.92
C ALA A 336 -24.46 -3.13 -4.09
N ARG A 337 -25.74 -2.82 -4.30
CA ARG A 337 -26.43 -1.78 -3.52
C ARG A 337 -26.59 -2.15 -2.05
N ARG A 338 -27.12 -3.35 -1.76
CA ARG A 338 -27.39 -3.80 -0.39
C ARG A 338 -26.14 -3.81 0.48
N PHE A 339 -25.00 -4.27 -0.04
CA PHE A 339 -23.76 -4.29 0.72
C PHE A 339 -23.17 -2.90 0.92
N ALA A 340 -23.29 -2.00 -0.06
CA ALA A 340 -22.86 -0.61 0.10
C ALA A 340 -23.71 0.12 1.15
N GLU A 341 -25.04 -0.06 1.11
CA GLU A 341 -25.96 0.45 2.12
C GLU A 341 -25.59 -0.10 3.51
N LYS A 342 -25.26 -1.39 3.63
CA LYS A 342 -24.82 -1.97 4.90
C LYS A 342 -23.52 -1.37 5.42
N CYS A 343 -22.56 -1.09 4.53
CA CYS A 343 -21.34 -0.39 4.92
C CYS A 343 -21.65 0.99 5.49
N VAL A 344 -22.49 1.78 4.80
CA VAL A 344 -22.86 3.14 5.21
C VAL A 344 -23.71 3.14 6.49
N GLU A 345 -24.54 2.11 6.71
CA GLU A 345 -25.29 1.90 7.96
C GLU A 345 -24.35 1.69 9.15
N ILE A 346 -23.27 0.91 8.97
CA ILE A 346 -22.30 0.60 10.03
C ILE A 346 -21.31 1.77 10.25
N ASP A 347 -20.74 2.32 9.17
CA ASP A 347 -19.84 3.48 9.21
C ASP A 347 -20.17 4.46 8.07
N PRO A 348 -21.01 5.49 8.33
CA PRO A 348 -21.39 6.47 7.31
C PRO A 348 -20.25 7.41 6.90
N LEU A 349 -19.10 7.34 7.58
CA LEU A 349 -17.92 8.15 7.32
C LEU A 349 -16.82 7.37 6.58
N ASP A 350 -17.05 6.12 6.17
CA ASP A 350 -16.08 5.39 5.34
C ASP A 350 -16.17 5.84 3.87
N PRO A 351 -15.07 6.39 3.29
CA PRO A 351 -15.09 6.91 1.92
C PRO A 351 -15.30 5.80 0.89
N PHE A 352 -14.83 4.57 1.13
CA PHE A 352 -15.00 3.44 0.22
C PHE A 352 -16.45 2.95 0.19
N GLY A 353 -17.14 2.93 1.33
CA GLY A 353 -18.58 2.69 1.42
C GLY A 353 -19.40 3.70 0.60
N ASN A 354 -19.14 5.00 0.80
CA ASN A 354 -19.81 6.06 0.03
C ASN A 354 -19.53 5.95 -1.49
N PHE A 355 -18.28 5.67 -1.88
CA PHE A 355 -17.91 5.43 -3.28
C PHE A 355 -18.63 4.22 -3.90
N THR A 356 -18.67 3.09 -3.18
CA THR A 356 -19.35 1.89 -3.69
C THR A 356 -20.86 2.06 -3.77
N LEU A 357 -21.46 2.83 -2.85
CA LEU A 357 -22.88 3.16 -2.90
C LEU A 357 -23.20 4.04 -4.11
N GLY A 358 -22.42 5.09 -4.34
CA GLY A 358 -22.58 5.94 -5.52
C GLY A 358 -22.44 5.15 -6.83
N ARG A 359 -21.46 4.23 -6.91
CA ARG A 359 -21.32 3.35 -8.07
C ARG A 359 -22.44 2.32 -8.21
N ALA A 360 -23.10 1.88 -7.13
CA ALA A 360 -24.20 0.94 -7.25
C ALA A 360 -25.37 1.49 -8.08
N HIS A 361 -25.64 2.80 -7.99
CA HIS A 361 -26.65 3.50 -8.78
C HIS A 361 -26.37 3.48 -10.30
N TRP A 362 -25.10 3.38 -10.68
CA TRP A 362 -24.70 3.24 -12.08
C TRP A 362 -25.23 1.95 -12.71
N LEU A 363 -25.30 0.84 -11.96
CA LEU A 363 -25.81 -0.44 -12.46
C LEU A 363 -27.31 -0.43 -12.74
N THR A 364 -28.05 0.50 -12.12
CA THR A 364 -29.48 0.72 -12.34
C THR A 364 -29.77 1.76 -13.42
N GLY A 365 -28.73 2.34 -14.04
CA GLY A 365 -28.86 3.32 -15.11
C GLY A 365 -29.15 4.74 -14.63
N ASP A 366 -28.92 5.04 -13.37
CA ASP A 366 -29.12 6.37 -12.78
C ASP A 366 -27.84 6.84 -12.05
N PRO A 367 -26.74 7.10 -12.79
CA PRO A 367 -25.49 7.53 -12.19
C PRO A 367 -25.60 8.89 -11.48
N GLU A 368 -26.53 9.76 -11.89
CA GLU A 368 -26.78 11.05 -11.24
C GLU A 368 -27.25 10.87 -9.79
N ALA A 369 -28.15 9.93 -9.51
CA ALA A 369 -28.55 9.62 -8.14
C ALA A 369 -27.40 9.09 -7.27
N GLY A 370 -26.35 8.54 -7.89
CA GLY A 370 -25.12 8.11 -7.22
C GLY A 370 -24.14 9.24 -6.90
N MET A 371 -24.24 10.38 -7.60
CA MET A 371 -23.25 11.46 -7.51
C MET A 371 -23.08 12.05 -6.10
N PRO A 372 -24.15 12.34 -5.33
CA PRO A 372 -23.99 12.88 -3.97
C PRO A 372 -23.18 11.96 -3.04
N TRP A 373 -23.22 10.63 -3.27
CA TRP A 373 -22.43 9.67 -2.52
C TRP A 373 -20.95 9.66 -2.96
N ILE A 374 -20.68 9.87 -4.25
CA ILE A 374 -19.30 10.02 -4.76
C ILE A 374 -18.69 11.32 -4.26
N GLU A 375 -19.42 12.44 -4.32
CA GLU A 375 -19.00 13.73 -3.78
C GLU A 375 -18.68 13.61 -2.28
N ARG A 376 -19.57 13.01 -1.51
CA ARG A 376 -19.34 12.73 -0.08
C ARG A 376 -18.11 11.85 0.16
N SER A 377 -17.81 10.89 -0.71
CA SER A 377 -16.59 10.07 -0.61
C SER A 377 -15.33 10.94 -0.68
N VAL A 378 -15.30 11.90 -1.61
CA VAL A 378 -14.21 12.87 -1.78
C VAL A 378 -14.15 13.86 -0.63
N GLU A 379 -15.29 14.35 -0.14
CA GLU A 379 -15.35 15.24 1.04
C GLU A 379 -14.80 14.55 2.30
N LEU A 380 -15.15 13.29 2.52
CA LEU A 380 -14.69 12.49 3.65
C LEU A 380 -13.18 12.22 3.58
N SER A 381 -12.65 11.99 2.38
CA SER A 381 -11.21 11.79 2.15
C SER A 381 -10.74 12.47 0.85
N PRO A 382 -10.22 13.71 0.94
CA PRO A 382 -9.72 14.46 -0.21
C PRO A 382 -8.48 13.84 -0.89
N ASN A 383 -7.91 12.77 -0.33
CA ASN A 383 -6.81 12.02 -0.94
C ASN A 383 -7.27 10.66 -1.50
N PHE A 384 -8.58 10.39 -1.53
CA PHE A 384 -9.12 9.12 -2.00
C PHE A 384 -9.29 9.14 -3.53
N ALA A 385 -8.24 8.71 -4.25
CA ALA A 385 -8.16 8.72 -5.70
C ALA A 385 -9.37 8.06 -6.40
N HIS A 386 -9.96 7.01 -5.81
CA HIS A 386 -11.12 6.32 -6.39
C HIS A 386 -12.37 7.19 -6.43
N GLY A 387 -12.55 8.10 -5.46
CA GLY A 387 -13.64 9.07 -5.46
C GLY A 387 -13.56 10.03 -6.64
N PHE A 388 -12.40 10.67 -6.84
CA PHE A 388 -12.12 11.53 -7.99
C PHE A 388 -12.26 10.79 -9.32
N TYR A 389 -11.78 9.55 -9.40
CA TYR A 389 -11.96 8.70 -10.56
C TYR A 389 -13.44 8.45 -10.89
N ALA A 390 -14.27 8.08 -9.90
CA ALA A 390 -15.69 7.83 -10.15
C ALA A 390 -16.42 9.10 -10.57
N HIS A 391 -16.07 10.25 -9.97
CA HIS A 391 -16.61 11.54 -10.36
C HIS A 391 -16.28 11.87 -11.81
N GLY A 392 -14.98 11.82 -12.17
CA GLY A 392 -14.53 12.11 -13.53
C GLY A 392 -15.05 11.11 -14.57
N TRP A 393 -15.25 9.85 -14.18
CA TRP A 393 -15.89 8.86 -15.06
C TRP A 393 -17.37 9.20 -15.30
N ALA A 394 -18.12 9.55 -14.25
CA ALA A 394 -19.52 9.93 -14.38
C ALA A 394 -19.69 11.20 -15.23
N ASP A 395 -18.82 12.21 -15.05
CA ASP A 395 -18.79 13.40 -15.90
C ASP A 395 -18.49 13.07 -17.37
N ALA A 396 -17.55 12.15 -17.63
CA ALA A 396 -17.24 11.72 -18.98
C ALA A 396 -18.42 11.00 -19.67
N ILE A 397 -19.22 10.22 -18.93
CA ILE A 397 -20.44 9.60 -19.47
C ILE A 397 -21.52 10.65 -19.72
N ALA A 398 -21.65 11.63 -18.83
CA ALA A 398 -22.64 12.70 -18.93
C ALA A 398 -22.26 13.82 -19.94
N GLY A 399 -21.22 13.62 -20.75
CA GLY A 399 -20.79 14.59 -21.76
C GLY A 399 -19.99 15.78 -21.21
N ARG A 400 -19.76 15.86 -19.90
CA ARG A 400 -19.01 16.93 -19.21
C ARG A 400 -17.50 16.72 -19.30
N GLY A 401 -16.97 16.80 -20.52
CA GLY A 401 -15.57 16.45 -20.80
C GLY A 401 -14.53 17.31 -20.08
N GLY A 402 -14.78 18.61 -19.90
CA GLY A 402 -13.85 19.51 -19.21
C GLY A 402 -13.75 19.20 -17.72
N GLU A 403 -14.90 19.06 -17.05
CA GLU A 403 -15.00 18.68 -15.64
C GLU A 403 -14.39 17.30 -15.40
N ALA A 404 -14.67 16.35 -16.29
CA ALA A 404 -14.10 15.00 -16.22
C ALA A 404 -12.57 15.02 -16.21
N LEU A 405 -11.93 15.82 -17.08
CA LEU A 405 -10.47 15.89 -17.15
C LEU A 405 -9.85 16.41 -15.85
N ASN A 406 -10.46 17.41 -15.21
CA ASN A 406 -9.98 17.95 -13.93
C ASN A 406 -10.00 16.88 -12.83
N GLN A 407 -11.11 16.15 -12.70
CA GLN A 407 -11.25 15.11 -11.68
C GLN A 407 -10.32 13.92 -11.94
N LEU A 408 -10.15 13.52 -13.20
CA LEU A 408 -9.26 12.42 -13.58
C LEU A 408 -7.78 12.77 -13.42
N GLU A 409 -7.41 14.03 -13.63
CA GLU A 409 -6.06 14.53 -13.33
C GLU A 409 -5.75 14.42 -11.85
N GLN A 410 -6.65 14.92 -10.99
CA GLN A 410 -6.52 14.77 -9.53
C GLN A 410 -6.41 13.30 -9.12
N ALA A 411 -7.23 12.41 -9.67
CA ALA A 411 -7.17 10.99 -9.36
C ALA A 411 -5.79 10.35 -9.69
N ILE A 412 -5.21 10.73 -10.84
CA ILE A 412 -3.90 10.22 -11.29
C ILE A 412 -2.75 10.83 -10.48
N GLU A 413 -2.82 12.12 -10.14
CA GLU A 413 -1.84 12.79 -9.28
C GLU A 413 -1.84 12.18 -7.88
N LEU A 414 -3.02 11.89 -7.34
CA LEU A 414 -3.17 11.21 -6.05
C LEU A 414 -2.58 9.81 -6.09
N SER A 415 -2.82 9.02 -7.13
CA SER A 415 -2.38 7.62 -7.21
C SER A 415 -1.83 7.28 -8.60
N PRO A 416 -0.56 7.62 -8.90
CA PRO A 416 0.01 7.40 -10.23
C PRO A 416 0.16 5.93 -10.63
N LEU A 417 0.18 5.02 -9.65
CA LEU A 417 0.28 3.57 -9.83
C LEU A 417 -1.03 2.85 -9.43
N ASP A 418 -2.16 3.56 -9.47
CA ASP A 418 -3.44 3.02 -9.04
C ASP A 418 -3.86 1.78 -9.85
N PRO A 419 -4.47 0.75 -9.22
CA PRO A 419 -5.08 -0.36 -9.95
C PRO A 419 -6.10 0.05 -11.01
N PHE A 420 -6.75 1.21 -10.87
CA PHE A 420 -7.70 1.76 -11.84
C PHE A 420 -7.07 2.67 -12.89
N LEU A 421 -5.74 2.81 -12.93
CA LEU A 421 -5.10 3.70 -13.90
C LEU A 421 -5.54 3.43 -15.34
N TYR A 422 -5.73 2.15 -15.71
CA TYR A 422 -6.23 1.78 -17.03
C TYR A 422 -7.59 2.43 -17.35
N ALA A 423 -8.45 2.52 -16.35
CA ALA A 423 -9.78 3.09 -16.47
C ALA A 423 -9.70 4.63 -16.44
N MET A 424 -8.94 5.22 -15.52
CA MET A 424 -8.72 6.68 -15.47
C MET A 424 -8.27 7.22 -16.84
N LEU A 425 -7.32 6.53 -17.49
CA LEU A 425 -6.84 6.88 -18.82
C LEU A 425 -7.91 6.72 -19.91
N ALA A 426 -8.71 5.65 -19.86
CA ALA A 426 -9.80 5.44 -20.81
C ALA A 426 -10.92 6.49 -20.65
N ALA A 427 -11.22 6.90 -19.42
CA ALA A 427 -12.14 7.98 -19.11
C ALA A 427 -11.66 9.32 -19.69
N ARG A 428 -10.35 9.61 -19.62
CA ARG A 428 -9.78 10.78 -20.32
C ARG A 428 -10.02 10.69 -21.82
N GLY A 429 -9.87 9.49 -22.40
CA GLY A 429 -10.20 9.24 -23.80
C GLY A 429 -11.66 9.59 -24.15
N LEU A 430 -12.61 9.18 -23.31
CA LEU A 430 -14.02 9.55 -23.45
C LEU A 430 -14.26 11.05 -23.26
N ALA A 431 -13.59 11.68 -22.30
CA ALA A 431 -13.70 13.11 -22.04
C ALA A 431 -13.22 13.94 -23.25
N TYR A 432 -12.07 13.59 -23.85
CA TYR A 432 -11.60 14.23 -25.08
C TYR A 432 -12.51 13.96 -26.28
N LEU A 433 -13.15 12.78 -26.34
CA LEU A 433 -14.14 12.48 -27.36
C LEU A 433 -15.35 13.44 -27.26
N ASN A 434 -15.84 13.73 -26.05
CA ASN A 434 -16.90 14.73 -25.83
C ASN A 434 -16.47 16.13 -26.25
N LEU A 435 -15.19 16.47 -26.04
CA LEU A 435 -14.58 17.73 -26.48
C LEU A 435 -14.26 17.75 -27.99
N LYS A 436 -14.52 16.66 -28.72
CA LYS A 436 -14.22 16.48 -30.15
C LYS A 436 -12.73 16.57 -30.49
N ASP A 437 -11.86 16.38 -29.50
CA ASP A 437 -10.42 16.21 -29.70
C ASP A 437 -10.14 14.72 -29.92
N TYR A 438 -10.33 14.29 -31.17
CA TYR A 438 -10.24 12.86 -31.54
C TYR A 438 -8.81 12.31 -31.39
N ASP A 439 -7.78 13.12 -31.64
CA ASP A 439 -6.38 12.70 -31.50
C ASP A 439 -6.03 12.40 -30.04
N SER A 440 -6.39 13.30 -29.12
CA SER A 440 -6.22 13.06 -27.68
C SER A 440 -7.10 11.91 -27.20
N ALA A 441 -8.34 11.80 -27.70
CA ALA A 441 -9.26 10.71 -27.36
C ALA A 441 -8.65 9.34 -27.67
N MET A 442 -8.15 9.16 -28.90
CA MET A 442 -7.44 7.95 -29.32
C MET A 442 -6.20 7.69 -28.47
N TYR A 443 -5.35 8.71 -28.27
CA TYR A 443 -4.11 8.56 -27.49
C TYR A 443 -4.36 8.05 -26.07
N TRP A 444 -5.27 8.68 -25.34
CA TRP A 444 -5.55 8.32 -23.95
C TRP A 444 -6.31 6.99 -23.82
N ALA A 445 -7.27 6.73 -24.70
CA ALA A 445 -7.98 5.46 -24.73
C ALA A 445 -7.04 4.27 -24.95
N GLU A 446 -6.10 4.39 -25.88
CA GLU A 446 -5.11 3.34 -26.13
C GLU A 446 -4.09 3.20 -25.01
N LYS A 447 -3.69 4.30 -24.37
CA LYS A 447 -2.84 4.25 -23.18
C LYS A 447 -3.52 3.46 -22.07
N GLY A 448 -4.83 3.68 -21.86
CA GLY A 448 -5.66 2.88 -20.96
C GLY A 448 -5.75 1.41 -21.36
N ALA A 449 -5.99 1.12 -22.64
CA ALA A 449 -6.08 -0.25 -23.14
C ALA A 449 -4.77 -1.06 -23.07
N ARG A 450 -3.62 -0.39 -23.03
CA ARG A 450 -2.30 -1.02 -22.82
C ARG A 450 -1.95 -1.22 -21.35
N ALA A 451 -2.62 -0.53 -20.43
CA ALA A 451 -2.32 -0.61 -19.02
C ALA A 451 -2.78 -1.95 -18.41
N PRO A 452 -2.10 -2.45 -17.36
CA PRO A 452 -2.53 -3.65 -16.64
C PRO A 452 -3.97 -3.53 -16.13
N GLY A 453 -4.73 -4.62 -16.16
CA GLY A 453 -6.12 -4.65 -15.69
C GLY A 453 -7.18 -4.24 -16.72
N ALA A 454 -6.80 -3.66 -17.87
CA ALA A 454 -7.74 -3.23 -18.90
C ALA A 454 -8.64 -4.37 -19.40
N HIS A 455 -9.94 -4.34 -19.11
CA HIS A 455 -10.92 -5.34 -19.55
C HIS A 455 -11.53 -5.00 -20.93
N PHE A 456 -12.39 -5.89 -21.45
CA PHE A 456 -12.90 -5.78 -22.83
C PHE A 456 -13.60 -4.44 -23.15
N LEU A 457 -14.34 -3.85 -22.21
CA LEU A 457 -14.96 -2.53 -22.40
C LEU A 457 -13.92 -1.42 -22.64
N ILE A 458 -12.76 -1.48 -21.98
CA ILE A 458 -11.67 -0.51 -22.19
C ILE A 458 -11.05 -0.70 -23.58
N LEU A 459 -10.91 -1.95 -24.02
CA LEU A 459 -10.47 -2.27 -25.38
C LEU A 459 -11.50 -1.80 -26.42
N ALA A 460 -12.80 -1.87 -26.10
CA ALA A 460 -13.86 -1.35 -26.95
C ALA A 460 -13.77 0.18 -27.08
N ILE A 461 -13.49 0.90 -25.98
CA ILE A 461 -13.26 2.36 -26.02
C ILE A 461 -12.06 2.69 -26.92
N ALA A 462 -10.95 1.95 -26.83
CA ALA A 462 -9.79 2.15 -27.69
C ALA A 462 -10.10 1.86 -29.18
N ALA A 463 -10.78 0.76 -29.48
CA ALA A 463 -11.17 0.42 -30.85
C ALA A 463 -12.11 1.48 -31.45
N MET A 464 -13.10 1.92 -30.68
CA MET A 464 -14.07 2.95 -31.06
C MET A 464 -13.41 4.30 -31.31
N THR A 465 -12.55 4.77 -30.40
CA THR A 465 -11.86 6.06 -30.55
C THR A 465 -10.89 6.05 -31.74
N CYS A 466 -10.16 4.95 -31.97
CA CYS A 466 -9.35 4.78 -33.19
C CYS A 466 -10.21 4.88 -34.45
N LYS A 467 -11.38 4.21 -34.45
CA LYS A 467 -12.29 4.22 -35.60
C LYS A 467 -12.88 5.60 -35.87
N ILE A 468 -13.30 6.32 -34.83
CA ILE A 468 -13.81 7.69 -34.93
C ILE A 468 -12.73 8.64 -35.45
N SER A 469 -11.48 8.41 -35.07
CA SER A 469 -10.32 9.20 -35.52
C SER A 469 -9.85 8.82 -36.95
N GLY A 470 -10.42 7.79 -37.56
CA GLY A 470 -10.07 7.33 -38.91
C GLY A 470 -8.85 6.40 -39.01
N ASP A 471 -8.29 5.94 -37.89
CA ASP A 471 -7.17 4.96 -37.90
C ASP A 471 -7.71 3.52 -37.84
N ASP A 472 -8.16 3.04 -39.00
CA ASP A 472 -8.74 1.69 -39.15
C ASP A 472 -7.77 0.58 -38.73
N ARG A 473 -6.46 0.76 -38.98
CA ARG A 473 -5.45 -0.24 -38.64
C ARG A 473 -5.35 -0.45 -37.13
N ARG A 474 -5.35 0.64 -36.35
CA ARG A 474 -5.34 0.58 -34.88
C ARG A 474 -6.69 0.14 -34.35
N ALA A 475 -7.79 0.57 -34.96
CA ALA A 475 -9.12 0.10 -34.61
C ALA A 475 -9.22 -1.44 -34.71
N ASP A 476 -8.77 -2.02 -35.82
CA ASP A 476 -8.76 -3.48 -36.04
C ASP A 476 -7.85 -4.25 -35.07
N TYR A 477 -6.74 -3.64 -34.64
CA TYR A 477 -5.88 -4.22 -33.60
C TYR A 477 -6.64 -4.35 -32.28
N TRP A 478 -7.27 -3.26 -31.81
CA TRP A 478 -8.00 -3.26 -30.55
C TRP A 478 -9.29 -4.06 -30.61
N ALA A 479 -9.97 -4.09 -31.76
CA ALA A 479 -11.12 -4.93 -32.04
C ALA A 479 -10.80 -6.42 -31.85
N ARG A 480 -9.68 -6.89 -32.42
CA ARG A 480 -9.22 -8.27 -32.25
C ARG A 480 -8.87 -8.58 -30.80
N ALA A 481 -8.20 -7.66 -30.11
CA ALA A 481 -7.87 -7.82 -28.69
C ALA A 481 -9.15 -7.89 -27.82
N MET A 482 -10.14 -7.03 -28.09
CA MET A 482 -11.46 -7.05 -27.43
C MET A 482 -12.15 -8.40 -27.64
N LYS A 483 -12.27 -8.87 -28.88
CA LYS A 483 -12.93 -10.16 -29.21
C LYS A 483 -12.20 -11.36 -28.63
N SER A 484 -10.87 -11.33 -28.57
CA SER A 484 -10.09 -12.38 -27.92
C SER A 484 -10.38 -12.49 -26.42
N ARG A 485 -10.75 -11.37 -25.77
CA ARG A 485 -11.13 -11.37 -24.35
C ARG A 485 -12.60 -11.69 -24.14
N ARG A 486 -13.48 -11.20 -25.02
CA ARG A 486 -14.93 -11.40 -24.98
C ARG A 486 -15.49 -11.58 -26.39
N PRO A 487 -15.64 -12.82 -26.86
CA PRO A 487 -16.17 -13.12 -28.19
C PRO A 487 -17.62 -12.65 -28.38
N ASP A 488 -18.38 -12.56 -27.30
CA ASP A 488 -19.79 -12.19 -27.23
C ASP A 488 -20.03 -10.68 -26.97
N ALA A 489 -18.99 -9.84 -27.10
CA ALA A 489 -19.10 -8.40 -26.84
C ALA A 489 -20.16 -7.74 -27.74
N SER A 490 -21.17 -7.11 -27.13
CA SER A 490 -22.29 -6.47 -27.82
C SER A 490 -22.49 -5.00 -27.42
N LEU A 491 -23.20 -4.24 -28.27
CA LEU A 491 -23.60 -2.87 -27.96
C LEU A 491 -24.42 -2.79 -26.67
N ALA A 492 -25.32 -3.74 -26.45
CA ALA A 492 -26.15 -3.81 -25.26
C ALA A 492 -25.29 -3.92 -23.98
N MET A 493 -24.19 -4.70 -24.02
CA MET A 493 -23.25 -4.75 -22.89
C MET A 493 -22.54 -3.41 -22.68
N PHE A 494 -22.09 -2.76 -23.76
CA PHE A 494 -21.37 -1.50 -23.69
C PHE A 494 -22.24 -0.36 -23.14
N PHE A 495 -23.44 -0.14 -23.71
CA PHE A 495 -24.31 0.96 -23.27
C PHE A 495 -25.04 0.68 -21.96
N LYS A 496 -25.22 -0.59 -21.57
CA LYS A 496 -25.64 -0.91 -20.20
C LYS A 496 -24.55 -0.58 -19.18
N ALA A 497 -23.28 -0.78 -19.55
CA ALA A 497 -22.15 -0.39 -18.71
C ALA A 497 -21.92 1.13 -18.72
N PHE A 498 -22.18 1.81 -19.83
CA PHE A 498 -21.95 3.25 -20.00
C PHE A 498 -23.22 3.94 -20.52
N PRO A 499 -24.12 4.39 -19.62
CA PRO A 499 -25.37 5.04 -20.00
C PRO A 499 -25.12 6.50 -20.43
N PHE A 500 -24.56 6.69 -21.63
CA PHE A 500 -24.35 8.03 -22.20
C PHE A 500 -25.69 8.74 -22.45
N GLU A 501 -25.81 9.97 -21.97
CA GLU A 501 -27.02 10.80 -22.08
C GLU A 501 -27.14 11.47 -23.45
N ASP A 502 -26.01 11.88 -24.05
CA ASP A 502 -26.00 12.52 -25.36
C ASP A 502 -26.28 11.50 -26.48
N GLU A 503 -27.46 11.63 -27.10
CA GLU A 503 -27.93 10.75 -28.17
C GLU A 503 -27.05 10.83 -29.42
N ALA A 504 -26.52 12.00 -29.78
CA ALA A 504 -25.68 12.17 -30.96
C ALA A 504 -24.33 11.45 -30.78
N ILE A 505 -23.72 11.60 -29.60
CA ILE A 505 -22.49 10.89 -29.23
C ILE A 505 -22.77 9.38 -29.18
N ARG A 506 -23.87 8.96 -28.58
CA ARG A 506 -24.27 7.55 -28.50
C ARG A 506 -24.41 6.92 -29.89
N ILE A 507 -25.04 7.61 -30.84
CA ILE A 507 -25.18 7.14 -32.24
C ILE A 507 -23.82 7.04 -32.92
N GLN A 508 -22.93 8.02 -32.74
CA GLN A 508 -21.59 8.00 -33.30
C GLN A 508 -20.78 6.81 -32.75
N MET A 509 -20.81 6.60 -31.43
CA MET A 509 -20.17 5.48 -30.76
C MET A 509 -20.73 4.14 -31.25
N ALA A 510 -22.04 3.99 -31.35
CA ALA A 510 -22.68 2.75 -31.81
C ALA A 510 -22.23 2.37 -33.23
N LYS A 511 -22.19 3.34 -34.16
CA LYS A 511 -21.69 3.11 -35.53
C LYS A 511 -20.24 2.64 -35.54
N ALA A 512 -19.39 3.30 -34.75
CA ALA A 512 -17.98 2.93 -34.63
C ALA A 512 -17.81 1.52 -34.03
N LEU A 513 -18.52 1.21 -32.94
CA LEU A 513 -18.49 -0.07 -32.24
C LEU A 513 -18.99 -1.25 -33.12
N ILE A 514 -20.06 -1.04 -33.90
CA ILE A 514 -20.53 -2.04 -34.89
C ILE A 514 -19.46 -2.27 -35.96
N SER A 515 -18.83 -1.20 -36.47
CA SER A 515 -17.82 -1.33 -37.53
C SER A 515 -16.55 -2.06 -37.09
N VAL A 516 -16.20 -1.99 -35.79
CA VAL A 516 -15.12 -2.79 -35.18
C VAL A 516 -15.61 -4.17 -34.71
N GLY A 517 -16.86 -4.52 -35.04
CA GLY A 517 -17.41 -5.86 -34.97
C GLY A 517 -18.03 -6.26 -33.64
N MET A 518 -18.51 -5.31 -32.82
CA MET A 518 -19.45 -5.63 -31.75
C MET A 518 -20.77 -6.11 -32.33
N ILE A 519 -21.43 -7.02 -31.61
CA ILE A 519 -22.77 -7.51 -31.97
C ILE A 519 -23.77 -6.35 -31.79
N GLY A 520 -24.59 -6.10 -32.81
CA GLY A 520 -25.69 -5.13 -32.77
C GLY A 520 -26.78 -5.54 -31.78
N GLU A 521 -27.81 -4.69 -31.65
CA GLU A 521 -29.01 -5.02 -30.87
C GLU A 521 -29.87 -6.10 -31.54
#